data_AF-B1ZQL5-F1
#
_entry.id   AF-B1ZQL5-F1
#
_cell.length_a   1.000
_cell.length_b   1.000
_cell.length_c   1.000
_cell.angle_alpha   90.00
_cell.angle_beta   90.00
_cell.angle_gamma   90.00
#
_symmetry.space_group_name_H-M   'P 1'
#
loop_
_entity.id
_entity.type
_entity.pdbx_description
1 polymer ?
#
loop_
_entity_poly.entity_id
_entity_poly.type
_entity_poly.pdbx_seq_one_letter_code
_entity_poly.pdbx_strand_id
1 'polypeptide(L)'
;MKKTHVYFLVPLIGLIAFGAVYWNFSEGYEAQLAKEQADIRAKKEEKLREEAKNREKAIQDALAAQERRKAERAAKELKDKADAEARQLAREALEKAQRDQQKLAQQVERLEKDIKLEKDAIAEIEATKKRTIEEQEFLKTYVRQAESNVKSLSEVLDKIAAADNARAQAEALAARARNS
;
A
#
# COMPACT_ATOMS: atom_id res chain seq x y z
N MET A 1 62.80 112.65 -34.46
CA MET A 1 61.89 112.03 -33.48
C MET A 1 61.95 110.52 -33.66
N LYS A 2 62.53 109.81 -32.68
CA LYS A 2 63.01 108.42 -32.78
C LYS A 2 62.18 107.52 -31.84
N LYS A 3 60.95 107.11 -32.19
CA LYS A 3 60.18 106.07 -31.45
C LYS A 3 59.12 105.32 -32.32
N THR A 4 59.22 105.31 -33.64
CA THR A 4 58.13 104.75 -34.50
C THR A 4 58.44 103.37 -35.12
N HIS A 5 59.72 102.98 -35.27
CA HIS A 5 60.08 101.68 -35.90
C HIS A 5 60.19 100.50 -34.94
N VAL A 6 60.29 100.75 -33.62
CA VAL A 6 60.36 99.69 -32.60
C VAL A 6 59.02 98.96 -32.47
N TYR A 7 57.90 99.66 -32.68
CA TYR A 7 56.56 99.06 -32.68
C TYR A 7 56.27 98.15 -33.88
N PHE A 8 57.08 98.19 -34.94
CA PHE A 8 56.96 97.29 -36.10
C PHE A 8 57.94 96.12 -36.04
N LEU A 9 59.16 96.33 -35.53
CA LEU A 9 60.19 95.30 -35.45
C LEU A 9 59.87 94.22 -34.42
N VAL A 10 59.33 94.59 -33.25
CA VAL A 10 58.94 93.63 -32.21
C VAL A 10 57.83 92.66 -32.67
N PRO A 11 56.70 93.12 -33.24
CA PRO A 11 55.69 92.20 -33.77
C PRO A 11 56.19 91.38 -34.97
N LEU A 12 57.14 91.89 -35.78
CA LEU A 12 57.72 91.13 -36.88
C LEU A 12 58.60 89.97 -36.38
N ILE A 13 59.43 90.21 -35.36
CA ILE A 13 60.22 89.15 -34.72
C ILE A 13 59.30 88.15 -34.00
N GLY A 14 58.22 88.63 -33.38
CA GLY A 14 57.18 87.77 -32.81
C GLY A 14 56.50 86.87 -33.85
N LEU A 15 56.23 87.40 -35.06
CA LEU A 15 55.67 86.63 -36.18
C LEU A 15 56.64 85.56 -36.69
N ILE A 16 57.93 85.86 -36.77
CA ILE A 16 58.96 84.89 -37.20
C ILE A 16 59.12 83.78 -36.16
N ALA A 17 59.19 84.14 -34.87
CA ALA A 17 59.26 83.16 -33.78
C ALA A 17 58.00 82.29 -33.72
N PHE A 18 56.82 82.89 -33.90
CA PHE A 18 55.56 82.16 -33.98
C PHE A 18 55.50 81.24 -35.20
N GLY A 19 55.96 81.70 -36.37
CA GLY A 19 56.03 80.90 -37.58
C GLY A 19 56.92 79.66 -37.43
N ALA A 20 58.07 79.78 -36.77
CA ALA A 20 58.97 78.66 -36.51
C ALA A 20 58.38 77.62 -35.53
N VAL A 21 57.71 78.08 -34.46
CA VAL A 21 57.03 77.19 -33.50
C VAL A 21 55.81 76.54 -34.13
N TYR A 22 55.04 77.29 -34.93
CA TYR A 22 53.88 76.78 -35.66
C TYR A 22 54.27 75.75 -36.70
N TRP A 23 55.38 75.94 -37.42
CA TRP A 23 55.87 74.97 -38.41
C TRP A 23 56.23 73.63 -37.75
N ASN A 24 56.99 73.65 -36.65
CA ASN A 24 57.34 72.46 -35.88
C ASN A 24 56.10 71.77 -35.27
N PHE A 25 55.11 72.54 -34.80
CA PHE A 25 53.84 71.99 -34.34
C PHE A 25 53.03 71.38 -35.48
N SER A 26 52.99 72.03 -36.66
CA SER A 26 52.25 71.56 -37.83
C SER A 26 52.78 70.25 -38.40
N GLU A 27 54.11 70.02 -38.35
CA GLU A 27 54.72 68.76 -38.80
C GLU A 27 54.40 67.57 -37.87
N GLY A 28 54.23 67.80 -36.57
CA GLY A 28 53.93 66.75 -35.59
C GLY A 28 52.43 66.50 -35.33
N TYR A 29 51.58 67.49 -35.63
CA TYR A 29 50.16 67.46 -35.29
C TYR A 29 49.37 66.37 -36.04
N GLU A 30 49.60 66.20 -37.35
CA GLU A 30 48.93 65.15 -38.13
C GLU A 30 49.35 63.74 -37.67
N ALA A 31 50.63 63.56 -37.33
CA ALA A 31 51.14 62.29 -36.81
C ALA A 31 50.56 61.96 -35.42
N GLN A 32 50.31 62.97 -34.58
CA GLN A 32 49.63 62.79 -33.29
C GLN A 32 48.15 62.43 -33.47
N LEU A 33 47.43 63.13 -34.36
CA LEU A 33 46.03 62.79 -34.69
C LEU A 33 45.89 61.38 -35.27
N ALA A 34 46.81 60.97 -36.14
CA ALA A 34 46.81 59.62 -36.71
C ALA A 34 47.06 58.55 -35.63
N LYS A 35 47.97 58.79 -34.69
CA LYS A 35 48.20 57.90 -33.53
C LYS A 35 47.00 57.83 -32.61
N GLU A 36 46.39 58.96 -32.28
CA GLU A 36 45.20 59.00 -31.44
C GLU A 36 44.02 58.25 -32.09
N GLN A 37 43.82 58.41 -33.40
CA GLN A 37 42.83 57.65 -34.14
C GLN A 37 43.14 56.14 -34.19
N ALA A 38 44.42 55.76 -34.33
CA ALA A 38 44.83 54.36 -34.28
C ALA A 38 44.59 53.76 -32.90
N ASP A 39 44.90 54.48 -31.83
CA ASP A 39 44.66 54.05 -30.44
C ASP A 39 43.16 53.93 -30.13
N ILE A 40 42.34 54.86 -30.64
CA ILE A 40 40.88 54.77 -30.52
C ILE A 40 40.34 53.55 -31.26
N ARG A 41 40.85 53.25 -32.45
CA ARG A 41 40.46 52.05 -33.22
C ARG A 41 40.91 50.77 -32.51
N ALA A 42 42.15 50.71 -32.05
CA ALA A 42 42.68 49.57 -31.31
C ALA A 42 41.87 49.28 -30.03
N LYS A 43 41.55 50.33 -29.24
CA LYS A 43 40.68 50.21 -28.06
C LYS A 43 39.26 49.74 -28.40
N LYS A 44 38.71 50.17 -29.53
CA LYS A 44 37.39 49.70 -30.00
C LYS A 44 37.44 48.24 -30.42
N GLU A 45 38.47 47.82 -31.17
CA GLU A 45 38.65 46.43 -31.59
C GLU A 45 38.88 45.50 -30.40
N GLU A 46 39.67 45.92 -29.40
CA GLU A 46 39.89 45.17 -28.17
C GLU A 46 38.58 44.99 -27.39
N LYS A 47 37.81 46.07 -27.19
CA LYS A 47 36.48 45.99 -26.56
C LYS A 47 35.53 45.06 -27.31
N LEU A 48 35.49 45.14 -28.65
CA LEU A 48 34.65 44.25 -29.46
C LEU A 48 35.07 42.77 -29.34
N ARG A 49 36.38 42.48 -29.25
CA ARG A 49 36.89 41.13 -29.01
C ARG A 49 36.55 40.62 -27.61
N GLU A 50 36.68 41.46 -26.59
CA GLU A 50 36.30 41.11 -25.22
C GLU A 50 34.79 40.88 -25.10
N GLU A 51 33.97 41.74 -25.70
CA GLU A 51 32.51 41.54 -25.74
C GLU A 51 32.13 40.25 -26.46
N ALA A 52 32.78 39.92 -27.59
CA ALA A 52 32.52 38.67 -28.31
C ALA A 52 32.83 37.44 -27.43
N LYS A 53 33.98 37.43 -26.74
CA LYS A 53 34.36 36.36 -25.81
C LYS A 53 33.39 36.25 -24.63
N ASN A 54 32.97 37.38 -24.07
CA ASN A 54 32.03 37.40 -22.95
C ASN A 54 30.64 36.89 -23.37
N ARG A 55 30.18 37.23 -24.58
CA ARG A 55 28.92 36.73 -25.15
C ARG A 55 29.00 35.23 -25.41
N GLU A 56 30.09 34.75 -26.01
CA GLU A 56 30.28 33.31 -26.25
C GLU A 56 30.27 32.52 -24.94
N LYS A 57 31.01 33.00 -23.92
CA LYS A 57 31.03 32.38 -22.59
C LYS A 57 29.65 32.39 -21.94
N ALA A 58 28.94 33.52 -21.99
CA ALA A 58 27.59 33.62 -21.43
C ALA A 58 26.60 32.67 -22.12
N ILE A 59 26.71 32.47 -23.44
CA ILE A 59 25.90 31.50 -24.18
C ILE A 59 26.24 30.07 -23.76
N GLN A 60 27.53 29.73 -23.67
CA GLN A 60 27.98 28.40 -23.24
C GLN A 60 27.51 28.09 -21.80
N ASP A 61 27.67 29.03 -20.88
CA ASP A 61 27.23 28.89 -19.48
C ASP A 61 25.70 28.75 -19.39
N ALA A 62 24.95 29.51 -20.20
CA ALA A 62 23.49 29.41 -20.27
C ALA A 62 23.02 28.03 -20.80
N LEU A 63 23.65 27.53 -21.85
CA LEU A 63 23.35 26.20 -22.40
C LEU A 63 23.70 25.09 -21.39
N ALA A 64 24.86 25.17 -20.75
CA ALA A 64 25.26 24.21 -19.72
C ALA A 64 24.29 24.22 -18.52
N ALA A 65 23.84 25.41 -18.08
CA ALA A 65 22.83 25.53 -17.03
C ALA A 65 21.47 24.97 -17.45
N GLN A 66 21.06 25.17 -18.71
CA GLN A 66 19.81 24.62 -19.23
C GLN A 66 19.84 23.09 -19.25
N GLU A 67 20.92 22.49 -19.73
CA GLU A 67 21.08 21.03 -19.77
C GLU A 67 21.14 20.43 -18.36
N ARG A 68 21.85 21.06 -17.41
CA ARG A 68 21.83 20.66 -15.99
C ARG A 68 20.41 20.66 -15.43
N ARG A 69 19.65 21.74 -15.64
CA ARG A 69 18.25 21.83 -15.16
C ARG A 69 17.32 20.83 -15.84
N LYS A 70 17.56 20.47 -17.10
CA LYS A 70 16.79 19.41 -17.78
C LYS A 70 17.10 18.05 -17.15
N ALA A 71 18.38 17.74 -16.96
CA ALA A 71 18.82 16.49 -16.35
C ALA A 71 18.33 16.35 -14.90
N GLU A 72 18.43 17.40 -14.09
CA GLU A 72 17.92 17.42 -12.70
C GLU A 72 16.40 17.24 -12.64
N ARG A 73 15.64 17.92 -13.52
CA ARG A 73 14.18 17.73 -13.61
C ARG A 73 13.82 16.31 -14.02
N ALA A 74 14.47 15.76 -15.04
CA ALA A 74 14.22 14.39 -15.48
C ALA A 74 14.53 13.37 -14.38
N ALA A 75 15.66 13.51 -13.69
CA ALA A 75 16.03 12.64 -12.58
C ALA A 75 15.03 12.74 -11.41
N LYS A 76 14.61 13.97 -11.08
CA LYS A 76 13.61 14.20 -10.03
C LYS A 76 12.25 13.63 -10.41
N GLU A 77 11.78 13.85 -11.63
CA GLU A 77 10.49 13.31 -12.10
C GLU A 77 10.48 11.78 -12.12
N LEU A 78 11.58 11.14 -12.53
CA LEU A 78 11.71 9.68 -12.48
C LEU A 78 11.64 9.16 -11.04
N LYS A 79 12.35 9.81 -10.12
CA LYS A 79 12.31 9.46 -8.70
C LYS A 79 10.93 9.68 -8.10
N ASP A 80 10.33 10.84 -8.32
CA ASP A 80 9.02 11.19 -7.77
C ASP A 80 7.93 10.25 -8.30
N LYS A 81 8.01 9.81 -9.57
CA LYS A 81 7.13 8.79 -10.15
C LYS A 81 7.34 7.43 -9.48
N ALA A 82 8.59 6.97 -9.37
CA ALA A 82 8.89 5.70 -8.72
C ALA A 82 8.43 5.69 -7.24
N ASP A 83 8.64 6.78 -6.51
CA ASP A 83 8.21 6.93 -5.12
C ASP A 83 6.67 7.02 -5.01
N ALA A 84 5.98 7.61 -6.00
CA ALA A 84 4.53 7.63 -6.07
C ALA A 84 3.95 6.22 -6.34
N GLU A 85 4.48 5.51 -7.32
CA GLU A 85 4.09 4.14 -7.67
C GLU A 85 4.34 3.18 -6.50
N ALA A 86 5.51 3.25 -5.86
CA ALA A 86 5.83 2.43 -4.69
C ALA A 86 4.85 2.69 -3.53
N ARG A 87 4.50 3.95 -3.28
CA ARG A 87 3.49 4.31 -2.25
C ARG A 87 2.11 3.79 -2.61
N GLN A 88 1.72 3.86 -3.88
CA GLN A 88 0.43 3.34 -4.33
C GLN A 88 0.36 1.81 -4.18
N LEU A 89 1.38 1.09 -4.64
CA LEU A 89 1.48 -0.37 -4.48
C LEU A 89 1.43 -0.79 -3.00
N ALA A 90 2.12 -0.07 -2.12
CA ALA A 90 2.07 -0.33 -0.69
C ALA A 90 0.67 -0.13 -0.09
N ARG A 91 -0.06 0.91 -0.53
CA ARG A 91 -1.44 1.15 -0.10
C ARG A 91 -2.38 0.05 -0.60
N GLU A 92 -2.29 -0.30 -1.88
CA GLU A 92 -3.11 -1.36 -2.47
C GLU A 92 -2.87 -2.71 -1.78
N ALA A 93 -1.61 -3.03 -1.46
CA ALA A 93 -1.25 -4.23 -0.71
C ALA A 93 -1.82 -4.23 0.71
N LEU A 94 -1.74 -3.10 1.42
CA LEU A 94 -2.31 -2.95 2.76
C LEU A 94 -3.84 -3.09 2.73
N GLU A 95 -4.52 -2.42 1.80
CA GLU A 95 -5.97 -2.52 1.67
C GLU A 95 -6.40 -3.95 1.32
N LYS A 96 -5.65 -4.64 0.44
CA LYS A 96 -5.91 -6.04 0.12
C LYS A 96 -5.76 -6.91 1.37
N ALA A 97 -4.67 -6.76 2.12
CA ALA A 97 -4.44 -7.51 3.35
C ALA A 97 -5.55 -7.26 4.39
N GLN A 98 -6.02 -6.02 4.53
CA GLN A 98 -7.12 -5.68 5.44
C GLN A 98 -8.45 -6.32 4.99
N ARG A 99 -8.76 -6.26 3.69
CA ARG A 99 -9.97 -6.91 3.14
C ARG A 99 -9.92 -8.42 3.36
N ASP A 100 -8.77 -9.04 3.13
CA ASP A 100 -8.58 -10.48 3.32
C ASP A 100 -8.66 -10.85 4.82
N GLN A 101 -8.09 -10.04 5.70
CA GLN A 101 -8.22 -10.20 7.16
C GLN A 101 -9.68 -10.12 7.62
N GLN A 102 -10.46 -9.16 7.10
CA GLN A 102 -11.88 -9.02 7.45
C GLN A 102 -12.72 -10.22 6.98
N LYS A 103 -12.50 -10.70 5.75
CA LYS A 103 -13.13 -11.94 5.25
C LYS A 103 -12.73 -13.13 6.11
N LEU A 104 -11.45 -13.20 6.45
CA LEU A 104 -10.80 -14.05 7.45
C LEU A 104 -11.67 -14.20 8.70
N ALA A 105 -11.77 -13.08 9.41
CA ALA A 105 -12.47 -12.97 10.67
C ALA A 105 -13.95 -13.35 10.56
N GLN A 106 -14.65 -12.90 9.51
CA GLN A 106 -16.06 -13.24 9.29
C GLN A 106 -16.28 -14.73 9.06
N GLN A 107 -15.38 -15.39 8.32
CA GLN A 107 -15.44 -16.84 8.12
C GLN A 107 -15.20 -17.59 9.42
N VAL A 108 -14.21 -17.17 10.21
CA VAL A 108 -13.92 -17.76 11.52
C VAL A 108 -15.12 -17.60 12.46
N GLU A 109 -15.70 -16.40 12.57
CA GLU A 109 -16.86 -16.15 13.42
C GLU A 109 -18.07 -17.01 13.02
N ARG A 110 -18.31 -17.17 11.71
CA ARG A 110 -19.37 -18.07 11.23
C ARG A 110 -19.08 -19.52 11.60
N LEU A 111 -17.87 -19.99 11.34
CA LEU A 111 -17.48 -21.36 11.67
C LEU A 111 -17.53 -21.64 13.18
N GLU A 112 -17.18 -20.68 14.03
CA GLU A 112 -17.32 -20.81 15.48
C GLU A 112 -18.79 -20.95 15.91
N LYS A 113 -19.69 -20.18 15.29
CA LYS A 113 -21.14 -20.30 15.49
C LYS A 113 -21.65 -21.66 15.03
N ASP A 114 -21.26 -22.11 13.84
CA ASP A 114 -21.66 -23.40 13.28
C ASP A 114 -21.16 -24.55 14.17
N ILE A 115 -19.89 -24.51 14.61
CA ILE A 115 -19.32 -25.49 15.54
C ILE A 115 -20.10 -25.54 16.86
N LYS A 116 -20.50 -24.37 17.39
CA LYS A 116 -21.28 -24.33 18.62
C LYS A 116 -22.65 -24.96 18.43
N LEU A 117 -23.36 -24.62 17.36
CA LEU A 117 -24.67 -25.20 17.04
C LEU A 117 -24.58 -26.72 16.89
N GLU A 118 -23.58 -27.22 16.16
CA GLU A 118 -23.38 -28.67 15.99
C GLU A 118 -23.02 -29.37 17.30
N LYS A 119 -22.22 -28.74 18.17
CA LYS A 119 -21.93 -29.29 19.50
C LYS A 119 -23.19 -29.40 20.37
N ASP A 120 -24.04 -28.38 20.35
CA ASP A 120 -25.29 -28.37 21.09
C ASP A 120 -26.23 -29.47 20.55
N ALA A 121 -26.33 -29.62 19.22
CA ALA A 121 -27.11 -30.69 18.59
C ALA A 121 -26.57 -32.10 18.92
N ILE A 122 -25.26 -32.29 18.93
CA ILE A 122 -24.63 -33.56 19.34
C ILE A 122 -24.99 -33.88 20.79
N ALA A 123 -24.93 -32.89 21.69
CA ALA A 123 -25.28 -33.09 23.10
C ALA A 123 -26.74 -33.52 23.29
N GLU A 124 -27.67 -32.93 22.53
CA GLU A 124 -29.09 -33.33 22.53
C GLU A 124 -29.29 -34.76 21.99
N ILE A 125 -28.59 -35.12 20.91
CA ILE A 125 -28.61 -36.47 20.34
C ILE A 125 -28.07 -37.49 21.34
N GLU A 126 -26.96 -37.19 22.01
CA GLU A 126 -26.38 -38.07 23.03
C GLU A 126 -27.30 -38.26 24.23
N ALA A 127 -27.94 -37.19 24.70
CA ALA A 127 -28.93 -37.26 25.78
C ALA A 127 -30.13 -38.12 25.38
N THR A 128 -30.66 -37.91 24.19
CA THR A 128 -31.78 -38.70 23.64
C THR A 128 -31.39 -40.17 23.51
N LYS A 129 -30.20 -40.45 22.96
CA LYS A 129 -29.68 -41.82 22.79
C LYS A 129 -29.58 -42.55 24.13
N LYS A 130 -29.07 -41.90 25.18
CA LYS A 130 -29.00 -42.49 26.52
C LYS A 130 -30.38 -42.88 27.03
N ARG A 131 -31.34 -41.96 26.95
CA ARG A 131 -32.73 -42.20 27.35
C ARG A 131 -33.36 -43.36 26.57
N THR A 132 -33.17 -43.41 25.25
CA THR A 132 -33.70 -44.51 24.42
C THR A 132 -33.08 -45.85 24.79
N ILE A 133 -31.79 -45.91 25.12
CA ILE A 133 -31.13 -47.14 25.56
C ILE A 133 -31.71 -47.60 26.91
N GLU A 134 -31.87 -46.68 27.87
CA GLU A 134 -32.48 -46.96 29.17
C GLU A 134 -33.93 -47.46 29.03
N GLU A 135 -34.74 -46.81 28.19
CA GLU A 135 -36.11 -47.22 27.88
C GLU A 135 -36.13 -48.61 27.20
N GLN A 136 -35.22 -48.88 26.27
CA GLN A 136 -35.11 -50.18 25.63
C GLN A 136 -34.77 -51.30 26.63
N GLU A 137 -33.86 -51.04 27.57
CA GLU A 137 -33.48 -52.00 28.61
C GLU A 137 -34.62 -52.25 29.62
N PHE A 138 -35.32 -51.18 30.02
CA PHE A 138 -36.53 -51.28 30.83
C PHE A 138 -37.59 -52.14 30.16
N LEU A 139 -37.90 -51.87 28.88
CA LEU A 139 -38.91 -52.62 28.12
C LEU A 139 -38.53 -54.09 27.97
N LYS A 140 -37.27 -54.42 27.69
CA LYS A 140 -36.81 -55.82 27.64
C LYS A 140 -37.05 -56.55 28.96
N THR A 141 -36.74 -55.90 30.07
CA THR A 141 -36.94 -56.47 31.41
C THR A 141 -38.42 -56.66 31.72
N TYR A 142 -39.23 -55.64 31.41
CA TYR A 142 -40.68 -55.69 31.59
C TYR A 142 -41.34 -56.80 30.78
N VAL A 143 -41.00 -56.93 29.49
CA VAL A 143 -41.52 -57.99 28.61
C VAL A 143 -41.16 -59.36 29.16
N ARG A 144 -39.90 -59.57 29.58
CA ARG A 144 -39.46 -60.85 30.17
C ARG A 144 -40.24 -61.20 31.44
N GLN A 145 -40.49 -60.22 32.30
CA GLN A 145 -41.32 -60.39 33.50
C GLN A 145 -42.76 -60.76 33.12
N ALA A 146 -43.35 -60.06 32.15
CA ALA A 146 -44.70 -60.32 31.67
C ALA A 146 -44.84 -61.73 31.08
N GLU A 147 -43.90 -62.15 30.23
CA GLU A 147 -43.84 -63.52 29.68
C GLU A 147 -43.75 -64.57 30.78
N SER A 148 -42.88 -64.35 31.78
CA SER A 148 -42.76 -65.25 32.93
C SER A 148 -44.05 -65.31 33.75
N ASN A 149 -44.72 -64.18 33.96
CA ASN A 149 -45.98 -64.13 34.71
C ASN A 149 -47.10 -64.88 33.98
N VAL A 150 -47.20 -64.71 32.65
CA VAL A 150 -48.17 -65.44 31.81
C VAL A 150 -47.93 -66.94 31.90
N LYS A 151 -46.67 -67.38 31.81
CA LYS A 151 -46.31 -68.79 31.94
C LYS A 151 -46.68 -69.34 33.32
N SER A 152 -46.31 -68.64 34.39
CA SER A 152 -46.65 -69.04 35.76
C SER A 152 -48.17 -69.12 35.97
N LEU A 153 -48.95 -68.19 35.41
CA LEU A 153 -50.40 -68.23 35.48
C LEU A 153 -50.96 -69.46 34.75
N SER A 154 -50.46 -69.76 33.55
CA SER A 154 -50.84 -70.97 32.82
C SER A 154 -50.57 -72.24 33.63
N GLU A 155 -49.38 -72.36 34.23
CA GLU A 155 -49.01 -73.51 35.06
C GLU A 155 -49.93 -73.67 36.29
N VAL A 156 -50.38 -72.56 36.89
CA VAL A 156 -51.34 -72.60 38.00
C VAL A 156 -52.71 -73.06 37.50
N LEU A 157 -53.18 -72.55 36.36
CA LEU A 157 -54.45 -72.97 35.76
C LEU A 157 -54.45 -74.47 35.42
N ASP A 158 -53.36 -74.98 34.87
CA ASP A 158 -53.20 -76.41 34.57
C ASP A 158 -53.27 -77.27 35.83
N LYS A 159 -52.63 -76.83 36.93
CA LYS A 159 -52.70 -77.51 38.23
C LYS A 159 -54.11 -77.50 38.83
N ILE A 160 -54.82 -76.37 38.73
CA ILE A 160 -56.21 -76.28 39.19
C ILE A 160 -57.09 -77.25 38.39
N ALA A 161 -56.98 -77.23 37.05
CA ALA A 161 -57.74 -78.14 36.19
C ALA A 161 -57.44 -79.61 36.50
N ALA A 162 -56.18 -79.97 36.75
CA ALA A 162 -55.80 -81.32 37.15
C ALA A 162 -56.39 -81.71 38.52
N ALA A 163 -56.35 -80.80 39.50
CA ALA A 163 -56.91 -81.03 40.83
C ALA A 163 -58.44 -81.19 40.80
N ASP A 164 -59.14 -80.36 40.03
CA ASP A 164 -60.59 -80.44 39.87
C ASP A 164 -61.00 -81.75 39.19
N ASN A 165 -60.28 -82.18 38.16
CA ASN A 165 -60.48 -83.48 37.52
C ASN A 165 -60.25 -84.65 38.50
N ALA A 166 -59.19 -84.60 39.30
CA ALA A 166 -58.91 -85.62 40.30
C ALA A 166 -60.02 -85.68 41.38
N ARG A 167 -60.53 -84.52 41.81
CA ARG A 167 -61.63 -84.44 42.78
C ARG A 167 -62.91 -85.02 42.20
N ALA A 168 -63.26 -84.66 40.96
CA ALA A 168 -64.43 -85.22 40.28
C ALA A 168 -64.34 -86.74 40.09
N GLN A 169 -63.17 -87.28 39.77
CA GLN A 169 -62.94 -88.72 39.69
C GLN A 169 -63.08 -89.40 41.06
N ALA A 170 -62.50 -88.82 42.11
CA ALA A 170 -62.61 -89.35 43.47
C ALA A 170 -64.07 -89.33 43.97
N GLU A 171 -64.82 -88.26 43.72
CA GLU A 171 -66.25 -88.16 44.01
C GLU A 171 -67.06 -89.23 43.25
N ALA A 172 -66.75 -89.46 41.97
CA ALA A 172 -67.40 -90.51 41.17
C ALA A 172 -67.10 -91.93 41.68
N LEU A 173 -65.85 -92.20 42.08
CA LEU A 173 -65.46 -93.48 42.68
C LEU A 173 -66.14 -93.70 44.04
N ALA A 174 -66.20 -92.66 44.89
CA ALA A 174 -66.89 -92.70 46.17
C ALA A 174 -68.40 -92.91 46.01
N ALA A 175 -69.03 -92.27 45.02
CA ALA A 175 -70.44 -92.47 44.71
C ALA A 175 -70.72 -93.90 44.22
N ARG A 176 -69.83 -94.48 43.40
CA ARG A 176 -69.92 -95.89 42.97
C ARG A 176 -69.79 -96.86 44.14
N ALA A 177 -68.86 -96.61 45.06
CA ALA A 177 -68.65 -97.44 46.25
C ALA A 177 -69.79 -97.35 47.28
N ARG A 178 -70.59 -96.28 47.26
CA ARG A 178 -71.80 -96.15 48.11
C ARG A 178 -73.05 -96.82 47.53
N ASN A 179 -73.04 -97.09 46.22
CA ASN A 179 -74.17 -97.70 45.50
C ASN A 179 -73.96 -99.19 45.18
N SER A 180 -72.88 -99.78 45.70
CA SER A 180 -72.56 -101.22 45.67
C SER A 180 -72.71 -101.81 47.06
#